data_AF-A0A2E4WTB4-F1
#
_entry.id   AF-A0A2E4WTB4-F1
#
_cell.length_a   1.000
_cell.length_b   1.000
_cell.length_c   1.000
_cell.angle_alpha   90.00
_cell.angle_beta   90.00
_cell.angle_gamma   90.00
#
_symmetry.space_group_name_H-M   'P 1'
#
loop_
_entity.id
_entity.type
_entity.pdbx_description
1 polymer ?
#
loop_
_entity_poly.entity_id
_entity_poly.type
_entity_poly.pdbx_seq_one_letter_code
_entity_poly.pdbx_strand_id
1 'polypeptide(L)' 'MKKFDPRLLELIVCPRTGQKLFYKKNRNILSTIDNKNVYKIIDGVPILKKN' A
#
# COMPACT_ATOMS: atom_id res chain seq x y z
N MET A 1 15.33 9.30 5.53
CA MET A 1 14.07 8.78 4.95
C MET A 1 13.61 7.59 5.75
N LYS A 2 12.37 7.60 6.24
CA LYS A 2 11.78 6.46 6.95
C LYS A 2 11.38 5.38 5.95
N LYS A 3 11.56 4.12 6.34
CA LYS A 3 11.13 2.94 5.55
C LYS A 3 9.71 2.58 5.94
N PHE A 4 8.94 2.07 4.97
CA PHE A 4 7.62 1.50 5.25
C PHE A 4 7.76 0.26 6.14
N ASP A 5 6.86 0.13 7.12
CA ASP A 5 6.75 -1.04 8.00
C ASP A 5 5.67 -1.99 7.49
N PRO A 6 6.03 -3.19 6.97
CA PRO A 6 5.08 -4.15 6.44
C PRO A 6 4.04 -4.65 7.45
N ARG A 7 4.28 -4.55 8.76
CA ARG A 7 3.30 -4.93 9.79
C ARG A 7 2.00 -4.14 9.68
N LEU A 8 2.05 -2.94 9.11
CA LEU A 8 0.85 -2.14 8.86
C LEU A 8 -0.15 -2.85 7.94
N LEU A 9 0.30 -3.77 7.07
CA LEU A 9 -0.57 -4.53 6.16
C LEU A 9 -1.56 -5.45 6.89
N GLU A 10 -1.34 -5.75 8.17
CA GLU A 10 -2.29 -6.49 9.02
C GLU A 10 -3.51 -5.63 9.40
N LEU A 11 -3.37 -4.31 9.36
CA LEU A 11 -4.37 -3.34 9.81
C LEU A 11 -5.11 -2.64 8.67
N ILE A 12 -4.57 -2.69 7.45
CA ILE A 12 -5.07 -1.91 6.31
C ILE A 12 -5.44 -2.79 5.12
N VAL A 13 -6.46 -2.34 4.38
CA VAL A 13 -6.89 -2.93 3.11
C VAL A 13 -7.03 -1.85 2.04
N CYS A 14 -7.24 -2.26 0.79
CA CYS A 14 -7.52 -1.34 -0.30
C CYS A 14 -8.78 -0.52 0.01
N PRO A 15 -8.70 0.82 0.13
CA PRO A 15 -9.85 1.66 0.50
C PRO A 15 -10.99 1.66 -0.53
N ARG A 16 -10.71 1.21 -1.76
CA ARG A 16 -11.69 1.12 -2.85
C ARG A 16 -12.44 -0.21 -2.89
N THR A 17 -11.77 -1.31 -2.57
CA THR A 17 -12.30 -2.67 -2.82
C THR A 17 -12.32 -3.58 -1.59
N GLY A 18 -11.66 -3.18 -0.49
CA GLY A 18 -11.46 -4.04 0.68
C GLY A 18 -10.46 -5.18 0.48
N GLN A 19 -9.87 -5.32 -0.72
CA GLN A 19 -8.87 -6.35 -0.98
C GLN A 19 -7.57 -6.12 -0.20
N LYS A 20 -6.82 -7.19 0.07
CA LYS A 20 -5.48 -7.12 0.66
C LYS A 20 -4.53 -6.27 -0.21
N LEU A 21 -3.66 -5.53 0.46
CA LEU A 21 -2.57 -4.78 -0.16
C LEU A 21 -1.26 -5.56 -0.02
N PHE A 22 -0.44 -5.48 -1.07
CA PHE A 22 0.87 -6.13 -1.15
C PHE A 22 1.96 -5.08 -1.28
N TYR A 23 2.95 -5.13 -0.42
CA TYR A 23 4.11 -4.23 -0.50
C TYR A 23 5.11 -4.72 -1.55
N LYS A 24 5.36 -3.87 -2.55
CA LYS A 24 6.37 -4.10 -3.59
C LYS A 24 7.61 -3.29 -3.27
N LYS A 25 8.52 -3.90 -2.50
CA LYS A 25 9.77 -3.28 -2.02
C LYS A 25 10.59 -2.63 -3.14
N ASN A 26 10.71 -3.29 -4.29
CA ASN A 26 11.51 -2.82 -5.42
C ASN A 26 11.01 -1.49 -6.01
N ARG A 27 9.72 -1.17 -5.83
CA ARG A 27 9.08 0.05 -6.35
C ARG A 27 8.61 0.99 -5.24
N ASN A 28 8.75 0.60 -3.98
CA ASN A 28 8.24 1.29 -2.81
C ASN A 28 6.74 1.70 -2.93
N ILE A 29 5.89 0.73 -3.30
CA ILE A 29 4.44 0.92 -3.47
C ILE A 29 3.66 -0.19 -2.77
N LEU A 30 2.39 0.08 -2.48
CA LEU A 30 1.39 -0.94 -2.18
C LEU A 30 0.52 -1.17 -3.41
N SER A 31 0.11 -2.41 -3.69
CA SER A 31 -0.89 -2.69 -4.73
C SER A 31 -1.86 -3.79 -4.34
N THR A 32 -3.02 -3.83 -4.98
CA THR A 32 -3.86 -5.04 -5.02
C THR A 32 -3.15 -6.15 -5.81
N ILE A 33 -3.57 -7.41 -5.63
CA ILE A 33 -2.98 -8.58 -6.30
C ILE A 33 -3.07 -8.46 -7.83
N ASP A 34 -4.20 -7.92 -8.32
CA ASP A 34 -4.50 -7.67 -9.73
C ASP A 34 -3.84 -6.41 -10.29
N ASN A 35 -3.14 -5.64 -9.45
CA ASN A 35 -2.47 -4.38 -9.78
C ASN A 35 -3.39 -3.25 -10.28
N LYS A 36 -4.72 -3.38 -10.14
CA LYS A 36 -5.66 -2.34 -10.55
C LYS A 36 -5.61 -1.10 -9.65
N ASN A 37 -5.25 -1.29 -8.37
CA ASN A 37 -5.07 -0.19 -7.44
C ASN A 37 -3.63 -0.19 -6.93
N VAL A 38 -2.95 0.94 -7.08
CA VAL A 38 -1.55 1.14 -6.69
C VAL A 38 -1.44 2.42 -5.87
N TYR A 39 -0.75 2.33 -4.73
CA TYR A 39 -0.59 3.42 -3.77
C TYR A 39 0.89 3.70 -3.55
N LYS A 40 1.26 4.99 -3.60
CA LYS A 40 2.62 5.44 -3.30
C LYS A 40 2.87 5.42 -1.80
N ILE A 41 4.14 5.26 -1.43
CA ILE A 41 4.63 5.42 -0.06
C ILE A 41 5.53 6.66 -0.02
N ILE A 42 5.22 7.60 0.87
CA ILE A 42 5.96 8.86 1.05
C ILE A 42 6.45 8.90 2.50
N ASP A 43 7.76 8.99 2.70
CA ASP A 43 8.43 8.93 4.01
C ASP A 43 7.92 7.79 4.93
N GLY A 44 7.78 6.60 4.36
CA GLY A 44 7.29 5.41 5.08
C GLY A 44 5.78 5.35 5.29
N VAL A 45 5.02 6.37 4.86
CA VAL A 45 3.57 6.43 5.01
C VAL A 45 2.88 6.10 3.69
N PRO A 46 2.02 5.05 3.62
CA PRO A 46 1.24 4.78 2.42
C PRO A 46 0.14 5.82 2.23
N ILE A 47 0.02 6.36 1.03
CA ILE A 47 -1.01 7.33 0.69
C ILE A 47 -2.22 6.60 0.12
N LEU A 48 -3.13 6.19 1.00
CA LEU A 48 -4.39 5.52 0.63
C LEU A 48 -5.48 6.56 0.40
N LYS A 49 -5.92 6.73 -0.84
CA LYS A 49 -7.04 7.61 -1.20
C LYS A 49 -8.08 6.84 -1.99
N LYS A 50 -9.35 6.96 -1.58
CA LYS A 50 -10.52 6.49 -2.32
C LYS A 50 -10.95 7.58 -3.30
N ASN A 51 -10.14 7.86 -4.32
CA ASN A 51 -10.64 8.65 -5.46
C ASN A 51 -11.66 7.82 -6.24
#